data_AF-A0A2J8M2Q3-F1
#
_entry.id   AF-A0A2J8M2Q3-F1
#
_cell.length_a   1.000
_cell.length_b   1.000
_cell.length_c   1.000
_cell.angle_alpha   90.00
_cell.angle_beta   90.00
_cell.angle_gamma   90.00
#
_symmetry.space_group_name_H-M   'P 1'
#
loop_
_entity.id
_entity.type
_entity.pdbx_description
1 polymer ?
#
loop_
_entity_poly.entity_id
_entity_poly.type
_entity_poly.pdbx_seq_one_letter_code
_entity_poly.pdbx_strand_id
1 'polypeptide(L)'
;MSALLRLLRTGAPAAACLRLGTSAGTGSRRAMALYHTEERGQPCSQNYRLFFKNVTGHYISPFHDIPLKVNSKEENGIPMKKARNDEYENLFNMIVEIPRWTNAKMEIATKEPMNPIKQYVKDGKLRYVANIFPYKGYIWNYGTLPQTWEDPHEKDKSTNCFGDNDPIDVCEIGSKILSCGEVIHVKILGILALIDEGETDWKLIAINANDPEASKFHEWR
;
A
#
# COMPACT_ATOMS: atom_id res chain seq x y z
N MET A 1 72.22 9.17 -33.44
CA MET A 1 70.87 9.74 -33.57
C MET A 1 70.05 9.19 -32.41
N SER A 2 70.21 9.70 -31.19
CA SER A 2 69.51 10.87 -30.60
C SER A 2 67.99 10.82 -30.79
N ALA A 3 67.27 10.48 -29.71
CA ALA A 3 66.16 11.25 -29.13
C ALA A 3 65.28 10.28 -28.31
N LEU A 4 65.44 10.22 -26.99
CA LEU A 4 64.87 11.10 -25.95
C LEU A 4 63.53 10.60 -25.40
N LEU A 5 63.66 10.04 -24.21
CA LEU A 5 62.68 9.97 -23.13
C LEU A 5 61.89 11.29 -22.97
N ARG A 6 60.55 11.23 -22.87
CA ARG A 6 59.77 12.23 -22.12
C ARG A 6 58.61 11.56 -21.37
N LEU A 7 58.71 11.66 -20.04
CA LEU A 7 57.60 11.60 -19.11
C LEU A 7 56.54 12.64 -19.50
N LEU A 8 55.27 12.27 -19.38
CA LEU A 8 54.19 13.21 -19.06
C LEU A 8 53.32 12.59 -17.97
N ARG A 9 53.35 13.24 -16.80
CA ARG A 9 52.41 13.06 -15.69
C ARG A 9 51.09 13.80 -16.00
N THR A 10 50.08 13.42 -15.21
CA THR A 10 48.91 14.20 -14.77
C THR A 10 47.68 14.27 -15.67
N GLY A 11 46.53 13.97 -15.06
CA GLY A 11 45.20 14.26 -15.59
C GLY A 11 44.13 13.33 -15.01
N ALA A 12 43.70 13.55 -13.78
CA ALA A 12 42.45 12.97 -13.27
C ALA A 12 41.26 13.53 -14.08
N PRO A 13 40.20 12.75 -14.36
CA PRO A 13 39.01 13.31 -15.00
C PRO A 13 38.30 14.24 -14.00
N ALA A 14 38.10 15.48 -14.42
CA ALA A 14 37.36 16.48 -13.67
C ALA A 14 35.91 16.04 -13.47
N ALA A 15 35.44 16.07 -12.23
CA ALA A 15 34.04 15.93 -11.89
C ALA A 15 33.27 17.13 -12.46
N ALA A 16 32.43 16.88 -13.46
CA ALA A 16 31.47 17.87 -13.97
C ALA A 16 30.33 18.02 -12.95
N CYS A 17 30.44 19.02 -12.08
CA CYS A 17 29.37 19.46 -11.21
C CYS A 17 28.32 20.21 -12.04
N LEU A 18 27.21 19.54 -12.39
CA LEU A 18 26.04 20.18 -12.97
C LEU A 18 25.36 21.05 -11.90
N ARG A 19 25.50 22.37 -12.03
CA ARG A 19 24.71 23.34 -11.29
C ARG A 19 23.28 23.29 -11.83
N LEU A 20 22.32 22.84 -11.00
CA LEU A 20 20.90 23.02 -11.28
C LEU A 20 20.55 24.50 -11.12
N GLY A 21 20.14 25.11 -12.23
CA GLY A 21 19.48 26.41 -12.22
C GLY A 21 18.11 26.33 -11.57
N THR A 22 17.83 27.28 -10.69
CA THR A 22 16.50 27.48 -10.08
C THR A 22 15.56 28.07 -11.11
N SER A 23 14.66 27.25 -11.65
CA SER A 23 13.47 27.70 -12.36
C SER A 23 12.31 27.74 -11.37
N ALA A 24 11.86 28.96 -11.03
CA ALA A 24 10.63 29.18 -10.28
C ALA A 24 9.43 28.92 -11.20
N GLY A 25 9.10 27.65 -11.41
CA GLY A 25 7.83 27.23 -11.97
C GLY A 25 6.77 27.17 -10.87
N THR A 26 5.59 27.70 -11.15
CA THR A 26 4.39 27.56 -10.32
C THR A 26 4.12 26.07 -10.08
N GLY A 27 4.54 25.57 -8.93
CA GLY A 27 4.37 24.17 -8.55
C GLY A 27 2.89 23.82 -8.50
N SER A 28 2.52 22.75 -9.19
CA SER A 28 1.30 22.01 -8.89
C SER A 28 1.26 21.77 -7.38
N ARG A 29 0.19 22.21 -6.71
CA ARG A 29 0.00 21.97 -5.27
C ARG A 29 -0.02 20.45 -5.09
N ARG A 30 1.11 19.89 -4.67
CA ARG A 30 1.21 18.48 -4.29
C ARG A 30 0.24 18.31 -3.12
N ALA A 31 -0.90 17.67 -3.37
CA ALA A 31 -1.86 17.37 -2.31
C ALA A 31 -1.10 16.67 -1.19
N MET A 32 -1.18 17.21 0.02
CA MET A 32 -0.57 16.59 1.18
C MET A 32 -1.25 15.23 1.40
N ALA A 33 -0.47 14.16 1.50
CA ALA A 33 -1.01 12.86 1.85
C ALA A 33 -1.65 12.94 3.25
N LEU A 34 -2.85 12.39 3.41
CA LEU A 34 -3.59 12.39 4.68
C LEU A 34 -2.85 11.57 5.76
N TYR A 35 -2.02 10.62 5.33
CA TYR A 35 -1.27 9.72 6.18
C TYR A 35 0.18 9.67 5.72
N HIS A 36 1.08 9.58 6.69
CA HIS A 36 2.52 9.46 6.47
C HIS A 36 3.00 8.18 7.13
N THR A 37 4.05 7.59 6.57
CA THR A 37 4.69 6.40 7.15
C THR A 37 6.04 6.75 7.74
N GLU A 38 6.46 6.01 8.76
CA GLU A 38 7.78 6.10 9.36
C GLU A 38 8.40 4.71 9.50
N GLU A 39 9.55 4.54 8.85
CA GLU A 39 10.33 3.31 8.91
C GLU A 39 11.18 3.25 10.18
N ARG A 40 11.17 2.11 10.86
CA ARG A 40 12.02 1.78 12.00
C ARG A 40 12.66 0.42 11.78
N GLY A 41 13.91 0.27 12.24
CA GLY A 41 14.70 -0.93 11.99
C GLY A 41 15.33 -0.96 10.59
N GLN A 42 15.90 -2.10 10.22
CA GLN A 42 16.57 -2.27 8.93
C GLN A 42 15.63 -2.92 7.92
N PRO A 43 15.48 -2.39 6.70
CA PRO A 43 14.71 -3.06 5.64
C PRO A 43 15.13 -4.51 5.42
N CYS A 44 14.18 -5.39 5.09
CA CYS A 44 14.41 -6.83 4.91
C CYS A 44 15.03 -7.51 6.15
N SER A 45 14.61 -7.10 7.35
CA SER A 45 15.03 -7.71 8.61
C SER A 45 13.84 -7.91 9.55
N GLN A 46 13.99 -8.75 10.56
CA GLN A 46 12.92 -9.05 11.54
C GLN A 46 12.54 -7.85 12.41
N ASN A 47 13.42 -6.85 12.54
CA ASN A 47 13.16 -5.64 13.34
C ASN A 47 12.56 -4.50 12.51
N TYR A 48 12.35 -4.69 11.21
CA TYR A 48 11.71 -3.70 10.35
C TYR A 48 10.26 -3.48 10.75
N ARG A 49 9.86 -2.22 10.91
CA ARG A 49 8.48 -1.78 11.17
C ARG A 49 8.19 -0.53 10.36
N LEU A 50 6.99 -0.47 9.79
CA LEU A 50 6.45 0.71 9.13
C LEU A 50 5.27 1.23 9.95
N PHE A 51 5.49 2.31 10.70
CA PHE A 51 4.48 2.96 11.51
C PHE A 51 3.72 4.01 10.71
N PHE A 52 2.50 4.34 11.15
CA PHE A 52 1.64 5.34 10.51
C PHE A 52 1.51 6.58 11.38
N LYS A 53 1.43 7.72 10.73
CA LYS A 53 1.15 9.03 11.33
C LYS A 53 0.04 9.73 10.57
N ASN A 54 -0.81 10.45 11.29
CA ASN A 54 -1.80 11.34 10.69
C ASN A 54 -1.15 12.65 10.17
N VAL A 55 -1.96 13.55 9.61
CA VAL A 55 -1.49 14.87 9.13
C VAL A 55 -0.88 15.76 10.22
N THR A 56 -1.21 15.55 11.50
CA THR A 56 -0.64 16.31 12.62
C THR A 56 0.66 15.70 13.15
N GLY A 57 1.11 14.58 12.57
CA GLY A 57 2.33 13.87 12.98
C GLY A 57 2.16 12.93 14.17
N HIS A 58 0.94 12.73 14.68
CA HIS A 58 0.67 11.76 15.74
C HIS A 58 0.65 10.34 15.18
N TYR A 59 1.24 9.39 15.91
CA TYR A 59 1.16 7.98 15.54
C TYR A 59 -0.27 7.47 15.65
N ILE A 60 -0.65 6.65 14.69
CA ILE A 60 -1.97 6.03 14.58
C ILE A 60 -1.81 4.55 14.24
N SER A 61 -2.77 3.73 14.65
CA SER A 61 -2.89 2.34 14.23
C SER A 61 -3.51 2.28 12.83
N PRO A 62 -2.86 1.65 11.83
CA PRO A 62 -3.50 1.43 10.55
C PRO A 62 -4.68 0.46 10.65
N PHE A 63 -4.70 -0.43 11.65
CA PHE A 63 -5.82 -1.34 11.86
C PHE A 63 -7.05 -0.60 12.40
N HIS A 64 -6.87 0.31 13.37
CA HIS A 64 -8.00 0.83 14.15
C HIS A 64 -8.36 2.30 13.86
N ASP A 65 -7.37 3.14 13.55
CA ASP A 65 -7.54 4.61 13.56
C ASP A 65 -7.77 5.20 12.16
N ILE A 66 -7.47 4.46 11.09
CA ILE A 66 -7.81 4.86 9.72
C ILE A 66 -9.29 4.50 9.48
N PRO A 67 -10.14 5.47 9.11
CA PRO A 67 -11.56 5.17 8.88
C PRO A 67 -11.76 4.18 7.73
N LEU A 68 -12.65 3.20 7.89
CA LEU A 68 -13.01 2.27 6.81
C LEU A 68 -13.52 3.00 5.56
N LYS A 69 -14.49 3.91 5.75
CA LYS A 69 -15.12 4.67 4.66
C LYS A 69 -14.50 6.05 4.52
N VAL A 70 -14.37 6.49 3.27
CA VAL A 70 -13.98 7.86 2.96
C VAL A 70 -15.20 8.76 3.20
N ASN A 71 -15.16 9.59 4.24
CA ASN A 71 -16.25 10.53 4.52
C ASN A 71 -16.29 11.61 3.43
N SER A 72 -17.39 11.68 2.68
CA SER A 72 -17.65 12.70 1.66
C SER A 72 -18.07 14.06 2.24
N LYS A 73 -17.84 14.31 3.53
CA LYS A 73 -18.34 15.48 4.23
C LYS A 73 -17.22 16.32 4.85
N GLU A 74 -17.13 17.53 4.31
CA GLU A 74 -16.65 18.80 4.88
C GLU A 74 -15.25 19.29 4.46
N GLU A 75 -15.27 20.19 3.47
CA GLU A 75 -14.44 21.40 3.52
C GLU A 75 -15.34 22.56 3.98
N ASN A 76 -15.02 23.19 5.11
CA ASN A 76 -15.60 24.46 5.60
C ASN A 76 -17.07 24.48 6.09
N GLY A 77 -17.64 23.38 6.59
CA GLY A 77 -18.95 23.40 7.27
C GLY A 77 -20.15 23.80 6.38
N ILE A 78 -19.94 23.86 5.07
CA ILE A 78 -21.00 24.05 4.08
C ILE A 78 -21.33 22.67 3.53
N PRO A 79 -22.58 22.18 3.67
CA PRO A 79 -22.99 20.95 3.00
C PRO A 79 -22.81 21.15 1.50
N MET A 80 -21.81 20.48 0.92
CA MET A 80 -21.71 20.38 -0.53
C MET A 80 -23.01 19.71 -0.96
N LYS A 81 -23.87 20.44 -1.68
CA LYS A 81 -25.10 19.91 -2.29
C LYS A 81 -24.75 18.52 -2.84
N LYS A 82 -25.48 17.47 -2.43
CA LYS A 82 -25.34 16.12 -2.99
C LYS A 82 -25.12 16.26 -4.51
N ALA A 83 -23.89 16.08 -4.96
CA ALA A 83 -23.63 15.98 -6.38
C ALA A 83 -24.40 14.75 -6.81
N ARG A 84 -25.35 14.91 -7.74
CA ARG A 84 -26.20 13.84 -8.28
C ARG A 84 -25.36 12.87 -9.13
N ASN A 85 -24.32 12.27 -8.59
CA ASN A 85 -23.58 11.17 -9.19
C ASN A 85 -23.24 10.18 -8.07
N ASP A 86 -23.90 9.04 -8.05
CA ASP A 86 -23.75 7.94 -7.07
C ASP A 86 -22.33 7.30 -7.07
N GLU A 87 -21.42 7.74 -7.95
CA GLU A 87 -20.08 7.17 -8.11
C GLU A 87 -19.14 7.36 -6.91
N TYR A 88 -19.41 8.35 -6.04
CA TYR A 88 -18.59 8.65 -4.87
C TYR A 88 -19.21 8.19 -3.54
N GLU A 89 -20.43 7.62 -3.52
CA GLU A 89 -21.10 7.27 -2.25
C GLU A 89 -20.49 6.02 -1.55
N ASN A 90 -19.53 5.29 -2.15
CA ASN A 90 -18.97 4.06 -1.56
C ASN A 90 -17.45 3.88 -1.77
N LEU A 91 -16.64 4.89 -1.44
CA LEU A 91 -15.18 4.74 -1.40
C LEU A 91 -14.69 4.24 -0.03
N PHE A 92 -13.71 3.35 -0.06
CA PHE A 92 -13.08 2.79 1.13
C PHE A 92 -11.59 3.16 1.18
N ASN A 93 -11.06 3.33 2.37
CA ASN A 93 -9.61 3.40 2.56
C ASN A 93 -9.04 1.98 2.51
N MET A 94 -8.06 1.76 1.64
CA MET A 94 -7.24 0.55 1.63
C MET A 94 -5.82 0.91 2.07
N ILE A 95 -5.26 0.10 2.97
CA ILE A 95 -3.85 0.18 3.35
C ILE A 95 -3.09 -0.83 2.49
N VAL A 96 -2.16 -0.35 1.68
CA VAL A 96 -1.32 -1.20 0.83
C VAL A 96 -0.23 -1.83 1.68
N GLU A 97 -0.12 -3.15 1.67
CA GLU A 97 0.91 -3.89 2.40
C GLU A 97 2.00 -4.39 1.46
N ILE A 98 1.61 -4.97 0.32
CA ILE A 98 2.53 -5.63 -0.62
C ILE A 98 2.33 -5.04 -2.02
N PRO A 99 3.31 -4.25 -2.51
CA PRO A 99 3.31 -3.76 -3.88
C PRO A 99 3.24 -4.88 -4.92
N ARG A 100 2.53 -4.64 -6.03
CA ARG A 100 2.50 -5.59 -7.15
C ARG A 100 3.90 -5.95 -7.63
N TRP A 101 4.10 -7.23 -7.95
CA TRP A 101 5.33 -7.87 -8.40
C TRP A 101 6.48 -7.91 -7.39
N THR A 102 6.14 -7.78 -6.10
CA THR A 102 7.07 -8.02 -4.99
C THR A 102 6.73 -9.33 -4.26
N ASN A 103 7.68 -9.84 -3.47
CA ASN A 103 7.59 -11.16 -2.85
C ASN A 103 7.52 -11.13 -1.33
N ALA A 104 7.96 -10.05 -0.68
CA ALA A 104 7.98 -9.97 0.79
C ALA A 104 6.54 -10.04 1.32
N LYS A 105 6.22 -11.03 2.16
CA LYS A 105 4.90 -11.09 2.83
C LYS A 105 4.89 -10.04 3.94
N MET A 106 4.51 -8.82 3.60
CA MET A 106 4.29 -7.72 4.54
C MET A 106 2.84 -7.76 5.02
N GLU A 107 2.60 -7.44 6.28
CA GLU A 107 1.27 -7.48 6.90
C GLU A 107 1.21 -6.50 8.08
N ILE A 108 0.02 -6.00 8.38
CA ILE A 108 -0.29 -5.31 9.64
C ILE A 108 -0.06 -6.27 10.81
N ALA A 109 0.76 -5.85 11.77
CA ALA A 109 1.01 -6.64 12.98
C ALA A 109 -0.17 -6.52 13.97
N THR A 110 -1.22 -7.31 13.79
CA THR A 110 -2.45 -7.29 14.62
C THR A 110 -2.19 -7.46 16.12
N LYS A 111 -1.09 -8.12 16.49
CA LYS A 111 -0.68 -8.40 17.88
C LYS A 111 0.33 -7.40 18.46
N GLU A 112 0.82 -6.44 17.68
CA GLU A 112 1.78 -5.44 18.15
C GLU A 112 1.10 -4.08 18.43
N PRO A 113 1.52 -3.33 19.46
CA PRO A 113 1.02 -1.99 19.70
C PRO A 113 1.19 -1.10 18.47
N MET A 114 0.16 -0.28 18.18
CA MET A 114 0.09 0.59 17.00
C MET A 114 0.07 -0.13 15.65
N ASN A 115 -0.01 -1.47 15.64
CA ASN A 115 -0.17 -2.32 14.47
C ASN A 115 0.67 -1.91 13.24
N PRO A 116 2.00 -1.69 13.38
CA PRO A 116 2.85 -1.35 12.24
C PRO A 116 2.82 -2.46 11.19
N ILE A 117 3.11 -2.13 9.93
CA ILE A 117 3.37 -3.15 8.92
C ILE A 117 4.76 -3.75 9.18
N LYS A 118 4.86 -5.07 9.13
CA LYS A 118 6.10 -5.83 9.24
C LYS A 118 6.10 -7.00 8.26
N GLN A 119 7.26 -7.61 8.05
CA GLN A 119 7.33 -8.84 7.27
C GLN A 119 6.98 -10.06 8.16
N TYR A 120 6.12 -10.94 7.66
CA TYR A 120 5.78 -12.21 8.32
C TYR A 120 7.03 -13.06 8.52
N VAL A 121 7.17 -13.64 9.71
CA VAL A 121 8.28 -14.52 10.09
C VAL A 121 7.73 -15.93 10.28
N LYS A 122 8.22 -16.89 9.48
CA LYS A 122 7.95 -18.33 9.63
C LYS A 122 9.23 -19.03 10.05
N ASP A 123 9.21 -19.80 11.13
CA ASP A 123 10.36 -20.58 11.59
C ASP A 123 11.65 -19.74 11.77
N GLY A 124 11.49 -18.52 12.29
CA GLY A 124 12.59 -17.58 12.48
C GLY A 124 13.17 -16.98 11.19
N LYS A 125 12.53 -17.17 10.04
CA LYS A 125 12.96 -16.62 8.74
C LYS A 125 11.88 -15.70 8.16
N LEU A 126 12.31 -14.63 7.51
CA LEU A 126 11.43 -13.73 6.78
C LEU A 126 10.76 -14.49 5.62
N ARG A 127 9.44 -14.39 5.52
CA ARG A 127 8.66 -15.07 4.47
C ARG A 127 8.64 -14.26 3.19
N TYR A 128 8.96 -14.94 2.09
CA TYR A 128 8.78 -14.44 0.74
C TYR A 128 7.86 -15.41 0.00
N VAL A 129 6.83 -14.89 -0.66
CA VAL A 129 5.96 -15.66 -1.55
C VAL A 129 6.72 -16.05 -2.80
N ALA A 130 6.56 -17.29 -3.24
CA ALA A 130 7.23 -17.80 -4.43
C ALA A 130 6.70 -17.14 -5.72
N ASN A 131 7.55 -17.10 -6.75
CA ASN A 131 7.05 -16.85 -8.10
C ASN A 131 6.42 -18.14 -8.63
N ILE A 132 5.15 -18.07 -9.02
CA ILE A 132 4.43 -19.20 -9.63
C ILE A 132 4.26 -18.88 -11.10
N PHE A 133 4.99 -19.59 -11.98
CA PHE A 133 4.96 -19.32 -13.42
C PHE A 133 3.52 -19.31 -13.98
N PRO A 134 3.13 -18.30 -14.80
CA PRO A 134 3.95 -17.25 -15.42
C PRO A 134 4.11 -15.96 -14.59
N TYR A 135 3.68 -15.97 -13.33
CA TYR A 135 3.57 -14.79 -12.49
C TYR A 135 4.82 -14.51 -11.64
N LYS A 136 5.01 -13.22 -11.32
CA LYS A 136 6.06 -12.72 -10.43
C LYS A 136 5.42 -12.14 -9.17
N GLY A 137 5.76 -12.72 -8.01
CA GLY A 137 5.29 -12.27 -6.70
C GLY A 137 3.77 -12.13 -6.63
N TYR A 138 3.30 -11.14 -5.87
CA TYR A 138 1.90 -10.74 -5.86
C TYR A 138 1.53 -10.09 -7.20
N ILE A 139 0.44 -10.53 -7.83
CA ILE A 139 0.00 -10.02 -9.14
C ILE A 139 -0.94 -8.82 -9.06
N TRP A 140 -1.21 -8.35 -7.84
CA TRP A 140 -2.02 -7.17 -7.50
C TRP A 140 -1.22 -6.29 -6.52
N ASN A 141 -1.62 -5.03 -6.32
CA ASN A 141 -1.27 -4.38 -5.06
C ASN A 141 -2.15 -5.01 -3.99
N TYR A 142 -1.54 -5.54 -2.94
CA TYR A 142 -2.24 -6.29 -1.90
C TYR A 142 -2.21 -5.52 -0.59
N GLY A 143 -3.28 -5.66 0.18
CA GLY A 143 -3.39 -5.07 1.50
C GLY A 143 -4.76 -5.32 2.09
N THR A 144 -5.24 -4.40 2.93
CA THR A 144 -6.45 -4.64 3.71
C THR A 144 -7.31 -3.38 3.89
N LEU A 145 -8.58 -3.55 4.28
CA LEU A 145 -9.43 -2.48 4.78
C LEU A 145 -9.29 -2.32 6.30
N PRO A 146 -9.05 -1.10 6.80
CA PRO A 146 -8.99 -0.85 8.23
C PRO A 146 -10.37 -1.00 8.88
N GLN A 147 -10.40 -1.18 10.20
CA GLN A 147 -11.63 -1.32 10.99
C GLN A 147 -12.53 -2.47 10.51
N THR A 148 -11.92 -3.54 9.99
CA THR A 148 -12.57 -4.81 9.65
C THR A 148 -11.86 -5.95 10.35
N TRP A 149 -12.55 -7.06 10.60
CA TRP A 149 -11.96 -8.21 11.26
C TRP A 149 -12.79 -9.45 10.94
N GLU A 150 -12.13 -10.48 10.40
CA GLU A 150 -12.72 -11.80 10.20
C GLU A 150 -12.72 -12.56 11.53
N ASP A 151 -13.87 -12.56 12.23
CA ASP A 151 -13.97 -13.10 13.59
C ASP A 151 -13.70 -14.62 13.61
N PRO A 152 -12.65 -15.10 14.31
CA PRO A 152 -12.34 -16.52 14.41
C PRO A 152 -13.31 -17.32 15.30
N HIS A 153 -14.27 -16.65 15.94
CA HIS A 153 -15.29 -17.29 16.79
C HIS A 153 -16.66 -17.38 16.13
N GLU A 154 -16.85 -16.73 14.98
CA GLU A 154 -18.07 -16.82 14.20
C GLU A 154 -17.83 -17.65 12.94
N LYS A 155 -18.76 -18.58 12.66
CA LYS A 155 -18.68 -19.43 11.47
C LYS A 155 -19.38 -18.74 10.32
N ASP A 156 -18.64 -18.43 9.26
CA ASP A 156 -19.22 -17.81 8.06
C ASP A 156 -20.19 -18.78 7.36
N LYS A 157 -21.31 -18.23 6.88
CA LYS A 157 -22.39 -19.03 6.27
C LYS A 157 -22.05 -19.48 4.85
N SER A 158 -21.19 -18.76 4.15
CA SER A 158 -20.84 -19.01 2.74
C SER A 158 -19.73 -20.06 2.63
N THR A 159 -18.73 -20.00 3.51
CA THR A 159 -17.58 -20.92 3.52
C THR A 159 -17.76 -22.09 4.48
N ASN A 160 -18.61 -21.95 5.50
CA ASN A 160 -18.72 -22.89 6.62
C ASN A 160 -17.36 -23.09 7.33
N CYS A 161 -16.57 -22.01 7.46
CA CYS A 161 -15.30 -21.91 8.18
C CYS A 161 -15.32 -20.72 9.17
N PHE A 162 -14.43 -20.73 10.16
CA PHE A 162 -14.22 -19.58 11.06
C PHE A 162 -13.29 -18.56 10.38
N GLY A 163 -13.37 -17.28 10.75
CA GLY A 163 -12.47 -16.24 10.24
C GLY A 163 -10.99 -16.49 10.58
N ASP A 164 -10.09 -15.94 9.77
CA ASP A 164 -8.63 -16.07 9.93
C ASP A 164 -8.03 -15.13 11.00
N ASN A 165 -8.89 -14.37 11.70
CA ASN A 165 -8.53 -13.41 12.74
C ASN A 165 -7.74 -12.18 12.25
N ASP A 166 -7.73 -11.92 10.94
CA ASP A 166 -7.09 -10.74 10.36
C ASP A 166 -8.11 -9.75 9.76
N PRO A 167 -7.69 -8.53 9.41
CA PRO A 167 -8.50 -7.58 8.66
C PRO A 167 -8.83 -8.09 7.24
N ILE A 168 -10.00 -7.74 6.68
CA ILE A 168 -10.43 -8.26 5.37
C ILE A 168 -9.46 -7.84 4.25
N ASP A 169 -9.07 -8.78 3.42
CA ASP A 169 -8.04 -8.57 2.42
C ASP A 169 -8.56 -7.95 1.12
N VAL A 170 -7.68 -7.22 0.44
CA VAL A 170 -7.98 -6.49 -0.80
C VAL A 170 -6.91 -6.74 -1.86
N CYS A 171 -7.35 -7.22 -3.02
CA CYS A 171 -6.59 -7.23 -4.26
C CYS A 171 -6.95 -5.98 -5.09
N GLU A 172 -6.04 -5.00 -5.14
CA GLU A 172 -6.21 -3.80 -5.95
C GLU A 172 -5.62 -3.99 -7.36
N ILE A 173 -6.46 -3.81 -8.37
CA ILE A 173 -6.20 -4.22 -9.76
C ILE A 173 -5.78 -3.09 -10.70
N GLY A 174 -5.68 -1.86 -10.21
CA GLY A 174 -5.33 -0.68 -10.99
C GLY A 174 -3.97 -0.76 -11.64
N SER A 175 -3.74 0.07 -12.64
CA SER A 175 -2.55 0.08 -13.49
C SER A 175 -1.26 0.43 -12.75
N LYS A 176 -1.32 1.25 -11.69
CA LYS A 176 -0.14 1.74 -10.94
C LYS A 176 0.38 0.70 -9.95
N ILE A 177 1.69 0.55 -9.82
CA ILE A 177 2.31 -0.14 -8.66
C ILE A 177 2.37 0.85 -7.49
N LEU A 178 1.77 0.48 -6.37
CA LEU A 178 1.68 1.32 -5.17
C LEU A 178 2.79 0.98 -4.18
N SER A 179 3.09 1.87 -3.24
CA SER A 179 4.11 1.64 -2.22
C SER A 179 3.51 1.00 -0.96
N CYS A 180 4.31 0.20 -0.26
CA CYS A 180 3.95 -0.34 1.06
C CYS A 180 3.64 0.83 2.02
N GLY A 181 2.52 0.72 2.73
CA GLY A 181 1.97 1.72 3.64
C GLY A 181 1.26 2.90 2.98
N GLU A 182 1.09 2.92 1.65
CA GLU A 182 0.17 3.88 1.03
C GLU A 182 -1.27 3.61 1.50
N VAL A 183 -1.99 4.67 1.86
CA VAL A 183 -3.42 4.63 2.13
C VAL A 183 -4.12 5.24 0.92
N ILE A 184 -4.91 4.45 0.20
CA ILE A 184 -5.57 4.85 -1.03
C ILE A 184 -7.08 4.70 -0.94
N HIS A 185 -7.81 5.45 -1.77
CA HIS A 185 -9.25 5.28 -1.92
C HIS A 185 -9.52 4.23 -3.00
N VAL A 186 -10.33 3.24 -2.68
CA VAL A 186 -10.70 2.18 -3.62
C VAL A 186 -12.21 2.07 -3.78
N LYS A 187 -12.63 1.66 -4.98
CA LYS A 187 -13.97 1.15 -5.27
C LYS A 187 -13.92 -0.37 -5.19
N ILE A 188 -14.81 -0.96 -4.40
CA ILE A 188 -14.99 -2.43 -4.36
C ILE A 188 -15.80 -2.86 -5.58
N LEU A 189 -15.30 -3.88 -6.28
CA LEU A 189 -15.91 -4.43 -7.51
C LEU A 189 -16.58 -5.77 -7.26
N GLY A 190 -16.01 -6.58 -6.36
CA GLY A 190 -16.48 -7.92 -6.04
C GLY A 190 -15.69 -8.54 -4.90
N ILE A 191 -15.93 -9.82 -4.63
CA ILE A 191 -15.31 -10.57 -3.53
C ILE A 191 -15.12 -12.04 -3.93
N LEU A 192 -14.04 -12.65 -3.46
CA LEU A 192 -13.76 -14.08 -3.60
C LEU A 192 -13.72 -14.74 -2.21
N ALA A 193 -14.40 -15.88 -2.08
CA ALA A 193 -14.37 -16.72 -0.88
C ALA A 193 -13.18 -17.68 -0.95
N LEU A 194 -12.01 -17.30 -0.45
CA LEU A 194 -10.91 -18.24 -0.29
C LEU A 194 -11.10 -19.01 1.02
N ILE A 195 -10.79 -20.30 1.00
CA ILE A 195 -10.61 -21.11 2.20
C ILE A 195 -9.11 -21.36 2.31
N ASP A 196 -8.43 -20.64 3.21
CA ASP A 196 -6.99 -20.81 3.45
C ASP A 196 -6.78 -21.68 4.68
N GLU A 197 -6.14 -22.84 4.50
CA GLU A 197 -5.87 -23.82 5.56
C GLU A 197 -7.07 -24.19 6.49
N GLY A 198 -8.31 -24.01 6.00
CA GLY A 198 -9.54 -24.31 6.74
C GLY A 198 -10.23 -23.09 7.36
N GLU A 199 -9.69 -21.89 7.17
CA GLU A 199 -10.21 -20.61 7.64
C GLU A 199 -10.90 -19.84 6.49
N THR A 200 -11.88 -19.02 6.83
CA THR A 200 -12.52 -18.08 5.92
C THR A 200 -11.57 -16.93 5.68
N ASP A 201 -11.21 -16.73 4.42
CA ASP A 201 -10.25 -15.71 4.01
C ASP A 201 -10.81 -14.94 2.81
N TRP A 202 -11.61 -13.90 3.09
CA TRP A 202 -12.27 -13.14 2.04
C TRP A 202 -11.29 -12.22 1.30
N LYS A 203 -11.25 -12.33 -0.04
CA LYS A 203 -10.45 -11.44 -0.89
C LYS A 203 -11.36 -10.49 -1.67
N LEU A 204 -11.41 -9.23 -1.24
CA LEU A 204 -12.08 -8.18 -2.00
C LEU A 204 -11.30 -7.88 -3.29
N ILE A 205 -12.01 -7.68 -4.39
CA ILE A 205 -11.46 -7.17 -5.63
C ILE A 205 -11.81 -5.69 -5.72
N ALA A 206 -10.80 -4.84 -5.86
CA ALA A 206 -10.98 -3.40 -5.83
C ALA A 206 -10.12 -2.69 -6.88
N ILE A 207 -10.48 -1.45 -7.21
CA ILE A 207 -9.69 -0.59 -8.08
C ILE A 207 -9.49 0.77 -7.41
N ASN A 208 -8.27 1.31 -7.51
CA ASN A 208 -7.96 2.66 -7.05
C ASN A 208 -8.88 3.68 -7.72
N ALA A 209 -9.52 4.54 -6.93
CA ALA A 209 -10.45 5.55 -7.42
C ALA A 209 -9.78 6.57 -8.36
N ASN A 210 -8.46 6.72 -8.27
CA ASN A 210 -7.66 7.59 -9.14
C ASN A 210 -7.05 6.86 -10.34
N ASP A 211 -7.35 5.58 -10.55
CA ASP A 211 -6.90 4.87 -11.74
C ASP A 211 -7.56 5.46 -13.01
N PRO A 212 -6.84 5.66 -14.13
CA PRO A 212 -7.41 6.20 -15.37
C PRO A 212 -8.60 5.42 -15.91
N GLU A 213 -8.71 4.13 -15.58
CA GLU A 213 -9.80 3.26 -16.00
C GLU A 213 -10.86 3.04 -14.92
N ALA A 214 -10.73 3.64 -13.72
CA ALA A 214 -11.64 3.42 -12.59
C ALA A 214 -13.12 3.70 -12.92
N SER A 215 -13.40 4.62 -13.85
CA SER A 215 -14.76 4.94 -14.33
C SER A 215 -15.35 3.88 -15.26
N LYS A 216 -14.55 2.95 -15.78
CA LYS A 216 -15.02 1.83 -16.62
C LYS A 216 -15.42 0.60 -15.80
N PHE A 217 -15.02 0.54 -14.53
CA PHE A 217 -15.27 -0.57 -13.62
C PHE A 217 -16.30 -0.16 -12.56
N HIS A 218 -17.51 -0.72 -12.62
CA HIS A 218 -18.58 -0.41 -11.65
C HIS A 218 -18.99 -1.61 -10.80
N GLU A 219 -19.02 -2.80 -11.38
CA GLU A 219 -19.50 -4.03 -10.76
C GLU A 219 -18.77 -5.25 -11.35
N TRP A 220 -18.69 -6.33 -10.58
CA TRP A 220 -18.32 -7.66 -11.08
C TRP A 220 -19.48 -8.23 -11.91
N ARG A 221 -19.23 -8.61 -13.17
CA ARG A 221 -20.20 -9.30 -14.04
C ARG A 221 -19.78 -10.72 -14.31
#